data_AF-K1S3H4-F1
#
_entry.id   AF-K1S3H4-F1
#
_cell.length_a   1.000
_cell.length_b   1.000
_cell.length_c   1.000
_cell.angle_alpha   90.00
_cell.angle_beta   90.00
_cell.angle_gamma   90.00
#
_symmetry.space_group_name_H-M   'P 1'
#
loop_
_entity.id
_entity.type
_entity.pdbx_description
1 polymer ?
#
loop_
_entity_poly.entity_id
_entity_poly.type
_entity_poly.pdbx_seq_one_letter_code
_entity_poly.pdbx_strand_id
1 'polypeptide(L)'
;MKKKLAMLLAATMLATLFTGCGAGGKEDKGELNLYTWDGMFPQEILDGFEKETGIRINYSNFDYDEDMLAKLEETKGGDYDLVIADDYIIELAIQEGLA
;
A
#
# COMPACT_ATOMS: atom_id res chain seq x y z
N MET A 1 7.59 -1.43 -53.51
CA MET A 1 6.66 -1.82 -52.42
C MET A 1 7.37 -2.02 -51.08
N LYS A 2 8.44 -2.82 -51.00
CA LYS A 2 9.21 -3.07 -49.76
C LYS A 2 9.75 -1.82 -49.06
N LYS A 3 10.25 -0.82 -49.82
CA LYS A 3 10.77 0.45 -49.27
C LYS A 3 9.67 1.38 -48.70
N LYS A 4 8.46 1.35 -49.30
CA LYS A 4 7.32 2.14 -48.81
C LYS A 4 6.69 1.52 -47.56
N LEU A 5 6.72 0.18 -47.47
CA LEU A 5 6.28 -0.56 -46.28
C LEU A 5 7.21 -0.34 -45.09
N ALA A 6 8.53 -0.33 -45.31
CA ALA A 6 9.52 -0.03 -44.27
C ALA A 6 9.43 1.42 -43.76
N MET A 7 9.15 2.37 -44.67
CA MET A 7 8.97 3.79 -44.30
C MET A 7 7.65 4.03 -43.56
N LEU A 8 6.60 3.26 -43.87
CA LEU A 8 5.33 3.29 -43.13
C LEU A 8 5.52 2.75 -41.70
N LEU A 9 6.24 1.62 -41.53
CA LEU A 9 6.54 1.06 -40.20
C LEU A 9 7.40 1.98 -39.32
N ALA A 10 8.38 2.66 -39.91
CA ALA A 10 9.22 3.62 -39.18
C ALA A 10 8.42 4.86 -38.74
N ALA A 11 7.46 5.31 -39.55
CA ALA A 11 6.56 6.41 -39.18
C ALA A 11 5.59 6.01 -38.05
N THR A 12 5.12 4.76 -38.00
CA THR A 12 4.28 4.27 -36.89
C THR A 12 5.07 4.11 -35.58
N MET A 13 6.35 3.70 -35.63
CA MET A 13 7.20 3.63 -34.43
C MET A 13 7.59 5.01 -33.88
N LEU A 14 7.69 6.04 -34.72
CA LEU A 14 7.96 7.41 -34.25
C LEU A 14 6.73 8.08 -33.63
N ALA A 15 5.52 7.72 -34.08
CA ALA A 15 4.27 8.27 -33.54
C ALA A 15 3.97 7.80 -32.11
N THR A 16 4.51 6.66 -31.68
CA THR A 16 4.35 6.15 -30.30
C THR A 16 5.33 6.78 -29.30
N LEU A 17 6.35 7.51 -29.75
CA LEU A 17 7.33 8.15 -28.87
C LEU A 17 6.83 9.48 -28.26
N PHE A 18 5.71 10.03 -28.72
CA PHE A 18 5.16 11.31 -28.26
C PHE A 18 3.91 11.20 -27.38
N THR A 19 3.45 9.99 -27.04
CA THR A 19 2.36 9.80 -26.04
C THR A 19 2.86 9.83 -24.59
N GLY A 20 4.15 10.07 -24.37
CA GLY A 20 4.81 10.05 -23.07
C GLY A 20 4.95 11.41 -22.39
N CYS A 21 3.96 12.31 -22.49
CA CYS A 21 3.89 13.50 -21.65
C CYS A 21 2.51 14.16 -21.76
N GLY A 22 1.58 13.81 -20.87
CA GLY A 22 0.31 14.53 -20.79
C GLY A 22 -0.81 13.76 -20.12
N ALA A 23 -0.86 13.84 -18.79
CA ALA A 23 -2.05 14.15 -18.01
C ALA A 23 -1.71 13.92 -16.53
N GLY A 24 -2.07 14.86 -15.67
CA GLY A 24 -1.91 14.77 -14.23
C GLY A 24 -2.66 13.55 -13.67
N GLY A 25 -1.96 12.43 -13.57
CA GLY A 25 -2.38 11.34 -12.70
C GLY A 25 -2.50 11.91 -11.31
N LYS A 26 -3.65 11.66 -10.65
CA LYS A 26 -3.74 11.76 -9.20
C LYS A 26 -2.47 11.13 -8.64
N GLU A 27 -1.63 11.92 -7.98
CA GLU A 27 -0.51 11.37 -7.22
C GLU A 27 -1.11 10.35 -6.27
N ASP A 28 -0.85 9.07 -6.51
CA ASP A 28 -1.16 8.03 -5.55
C ASP A 28 -0.30 8.32 -4.32
N LYS A 29 -0.94 8.75 -3.24
CA LYS A 29 -0.25 9.07 -1.99
C LYS A 29 0.12 7.80 -1.22
N GLY A 30 -0.26 6.63 -1.73
CA GLY A 30 0.04 5.34 -1.16
C GLY A 30 -1.08 4.82 -0.28
N GLU A 31 -0.75 3.75 0.45
CA GLU A 31 -1.64 3.02 1.35
C GLU A 31 -0.90 2.75 2.65
N LEU A 32 -1.60 2.89 3.78
CA LEU A 32 -1.16 2.55 5.12
C LEU A 32 -1.81 1.22 5.52
N ASN A 33 -1.02 0.17 5.70
CA ASN A 33 -1.47 -1.10 6.24
C ASN A 33 -1.45 -1.03 7.76
N LEU A 34 -2.63 -0.83 8.36
CA LEU A 34 -2.82 -0.67 9.80
C LEU A 34 -3.42 -1.94 10.40
N TYR A 35 -2.78 -2.48 11.45
CA TYR A 35 -3.26 -3.66 12.18
C TYR A 35 -3.48 -3.33 13.66
N THR A 36 -4.72 -3.42 14.13
CA THR A 36 -5.08 -3.13 15.54
C THR A 36 -6.45 -3.73 15.90
N TRP A 37 -6.87 -3.64 17.15
CA TRP A 37 -8.19 -4.07 17.63
C TRP A 37 -9.35 -3.52 16.78
N ASP A 38 -10.42 -4.31 16.66
CA ASP A 38 -11.67 -3.85 16.07
C ASP A 38 -12.25 -2.65 16.84
N GLY A 39 -12.78 -1.67 16.12
CA GLY A 39 -13.39 -0.48 16.70
C GLY A 39 -12.43 0.49 17.39
N MET A 40 -11.10 0.34 17.25
CA MET A 40 -10.12 1.25 17.86
C MET A 40 -10.28 2.69 17.35
N PHE A 41 -10.62 2.85 16.07
CA PHE A 41 -10.89 4.13 15.45
C PHE A 41 -12.33 4.20 14.93
N PRO A 42 -13.09 5.26 15.23
CA PRO A 42 -14.33 5.55 14.53
C PRO A 42 -14.07 5.74 13.02
N GLN A 43 -14.97 5.26 12.17
CA GLN A 43 -14.83 5.36 10.71
C GLN A 43 -14.61 6.80 10.23
N GLU A 44 -15.24 7.79 10.87
CA GLU A 44 -15.07 9.20 10.53
C GLU A 44 -13.63 9.72 10.69
N ILE A 45 -12.85 9.13 11.59
CA ILE A 45 -11.44 9.46 11.78
C ILE A 45 -10.59 8.88 10.66
N LEU A 46 -10.85 7.64 10.27
CA LEU A 46 -10.18 6.97 9.15
C LEU A 46 -10.46 7.73 7.84
N ASP A 47 -11.74 8.02 7.56
CA ASP A 47 -12.16 8.78 6.38
C ASP A 47 -11.57 10.20 6.37
N GLY A 48 -11.51 10.84 7.54
CA GLY A 48 -10.89 12.14 7.72
C GLY A 48 -9.39 12.13 7.36
N PHE A 49 -8.67 11.13 7.85
CA PHE A 49 -7.26 10.92 7.53
C PHE A 49 -7.04 10.69 6.02
N GLU A 50 -7.81 9.80 5.41
CA GLU A 50 -7.70 9.54 3.96
C GLU A 50 -7.99 10.80 3.14
N LYS A 51 -8.98 11.58 3.55
CA LYS A 51 -9.37 12.82 2.87
C LYS A 51 -8.30 13.92 2.99
N GLU A 52 -7.69 14.06 4.17
CA GLU A 52 -6.69 15.10 4.43
C GLU A 52 -5.35 14.77 3.76
N THR A 53 -4.91 13.52 3.84
CA THR A 53 -3.59 13.09 3.39
C THR A 53 -3.58 12.55 1.95
N GLY A 54 -4.72 12.03 1.50
CA GLY A 54 -4.84 11.25 0.27
C GLY A 54 -4.32 9.82 0.37
N ILE A 55 -3.80 9.39 1.53
CA ILE A 55 -3.29 8.04 1.79
C ILE A 55 -4.47 7.14 2.11
N ARG A 56 -4.59 6.00 1.44
CA ARG A 56 -5.63 5.00 1.74
C ARG A 56 -5.27 4.23 3.00
N ILE A 57 -6.23 3.84 3.82
CA ILE A 57 -6.00 2.96 4.97
C ILE A 57 -6.51 1.56 4.62
N ASN A 58 -5.59 0.59 4.60
CA ASN A 58 -5.93 -0.81 4.63
C ASN A 58 -6.01 -1.25 6.10
N TYR A 59 -7.22 -1.22 6.65
CA TYR A 59 -7.49 -1.48 8.07
C TYR A 59 -7.75 -2.97 8.31
N SER A 60 -6.87 -3.62 9.06
CA SER A 60 -6.99 -5.01 9.50
C SER A 60 -7.19 -5.07 11.01
N ASN A 61 -7.94 -6.08 11.47
CA ASN A 61 -8.25 -6.23 12.88
C ASN A 61 -7.91 -7.61 13.44
N PHE A 62 -7.62 -7.64 14.74
CA PHE A 62 -7.46 -8.85 15.54
C PHE A 62 -8.30 -8.77 16.82
N ASP A 63 -8.68 -9.95 17.32
CA ASP A 63 -9.52 -10.10 18.53
C ASP A 63 -8.71 -10.52 19.77
N TYR A 64 -7.52 -11.07 19.57
CA TYR A 64 -6.61 -11.54 20.63
C TYR A 64 -5.15 -11.23 20.26
N ASP A 65 -4.32 -11.01 21.27
CA ASP A 65 -2.90 -10.72 21.09
C ASP A 65 -2.14 -11.88 20.40
N GLU A 66 -2.55 -13.12 20.67
CA GLU A 66 -1.97 -14.30 20.04
C GLU A 66 -2.25 -14.35 18.53
N ASP A 67 -3.42 -13.91 18.09
CA ASP A 67 -3.77 -13.83 16.67
C ASP A 67 -2.94 -12.75 15.96
N MET A 68 -2.71 -11.62 16.65
CA MET A 68 -1.83 -10.57 16.18
C MET A 68 -0.40 -11.09 15.99
N LEU A 69 0.17 -11.71 17.02
CA LEU A 69 1.54 -12.21 16.99
C LEU A 69 1.72 -13.29 15.92
N ALA A 70 0.81 -14.27 15.85
CA ALA A 70 0.86 -15.32 14.83
C ALA A 70 0.84 -14.76 13.40
N LYS A 71 0.10 -13.66 13.18
CA LYS A 71 0.06 -12.98 11.88
C LYS A 71 1.38 -12.27 11.56
N LEU A 72 2.00 -11.63 12.55
CA LEU A 72 3.34 -11.05 12.37
C LEU A 72 4.39 -12.12 12.11
N GLU A 73 4.33 -13.27 12.77
CA GLU A 73 5.23 -14.39 12.52
C GLU A 73 5.11 -14.95 11.08
N GLU A 74 3.87 -15.16 10.60
CA GLU A 74 3.59 -15.64 9.23
C GLU A 74 4.26 -14.75 8.17
N THR A 75 4.19 -13.45 8.41
CA THR A 75 4.63 -12.39 7.49
C THR A 75 6.06 -11.93 7.77
N LYS A 76 6.67 -12.43 8.85
CA LYS A 76 7.96 -11.98 9.40
C LYS A 76 7.99 -10.46 9.61
N GLY A 77 6.87 -9.91 10.08
CA GLY A 77 6.68 -8.47 10.31
C GLY A 77 6.52 -7.61 9.07
N GLY A 78 6.45 -8.19 7.85
CA GLY A 78 6.58 -7.44 6.61
C GLY A 78 5.28 -6.86 6.01
N ASP A 79 4.11 -7.28 6.50
CA ASP A 79 2.83 -6.97 5.84
C ASP A 79 2.16 -5.68 6.34
N TYR A 80 2.59 -5.14 7.48
CA TYR A 80 1.95 -3.99 8.12
C TYR A 80 2.93 -2.85 8.35
N ASP A 81 2.49 -1.62 8.08
CA ASP A 81 3.27 -0.40 8.29
C ASP A 81 3.17 0.10 9.74
N LEU A 82 2.03 -0.16 10.38
CA LEU A 82 1.75 0.21 11.76
C LEU A 82 0.91 -0.86 12.44
N VAL A 83 1.41 -1.37 13.57
CA VAL A 83 0.68 -2.26 14.48
C VAL A 83 0.46 -1.53 15.79
N ILE A 84 -0.77 -1.56 16.31
CA ILE A 84 -1.12 -1.00 17.61
C ILE A 84 -1.74 -2.11 18.46
N ALA A 85 -1.05 -2.49 19.52
CA ALA A 85 -1.43 -3.53 20.47
C ALA A 85 -0.95 -3.17 21.89
N ASP A 86 -1.18 -4.07 22.84
CA ASP A 86 -0.75 -3.87 24.22
C ASP A 86 0.78 -3.92 24.36
N ASP A 87 1.30 -3.29 25.42
CA ASP A 87 2.74 -3.11 25.63
C ASP A 87 3.52 -4.43 25.67
N TYR A 88 3.02 -5.40 26.43
CA TYR A 88 3.72 -6.67 26.66
C TYR A 88 3.86 -7.51 25.38
N ILE A 89 2.86 -7.47 24.48
CA ILE A 89 2.90 -8.27 23.25
C ILE A 89 3.80 -7.62 22.20
N ILE A 90 3.85 -6.29 22.15
CA ILE A 90 4.79 -5.56 21.29
C ILE A 90 6.23 -5.80 21.74
N GLU A 91 6.51 -5.83 23.05
CA GLU A 91 7.83 -6.19 23.56
C GLU A 91 8.25 -7.60 23.11
N LEU A 92 7.34 -8.56 23.12
CA LEU A 92 7.60 -9.91 22.62
C LEU A 92 7.88 -9.92 21.10
N ALA A 93 7.06 -9.25 20.30
CA ALA A 93 7.25 -9.15 18.85
C ALA A 93 8.62 -8.54 18.47
N ILE A 94 9.07 -7.52 19.22
CA ILE A 94 10.40 -6.92 19.06
C ILE A 94 11.51 -7.92 19.39
N GLN A 95 11.38 -8.68 20.48
CA GLN A 95 12.36 -9.70 20.86
C GLN A 95 12.48 -10.81 19.81
N GLU A 96 11.39 -11.12 19.11
CA GLU A 96 11.33 -12.09 18.02
C GLU A 96 11.76 -11.53 16.67
N GLY A 97 12.04 -10.22 16.58
CA GLY A 97 12.51 -9.56 15.37
C GLY A 97 11.41 -9.37 14.31
N LEU A 98 10.18 -9.16 14.76
CA LEU A 98 8.99 -8.98 13.93
C LEU A 98 8.61 -7.50 13.72
N ALA A 99 9.48 -6.56 14.12
CA ALA A 99 9.29 -5.11 14.04
C ALA A 99 10.38 -4.41 13.21
#